data_AF-A0A534VX84-F1
#
_entry.id   AF-A0A534VX84-F1
#
_cell.length_a   1.000
_cell.length_b   1.000
_cell.length_c   1.000
_cell.angle_alpha   90.00
_cell.angle_beta   90.00
_cell.angle_gamma   90.00
#
_symmetry.space_group_name_H-M   'P 1'
#
loop_
_entity.id
_entity.type
_entity.pdbx_description
1 polymer ?
#
loop_
_entity_poly.entity_id
_entity_poly.type
_entity_poly.pdbx_seq_one_letter_code
_entity_poly.pdbx_strand_id
1 'polypeptide(L)'
;MDEVVGPSALDRALRPLHRWVWRDPHRRARKLLRFAETEADGGRDLSRAAELTADPLLRRLYLRHAEDELRHAALFRERGGALLRGLPRAPAGFEANWLTPGERGLDDLRVDGERDESLLAFLHLSEKAAAQRFAIYRQVLAHDPDTRAVFDDVLHDEAFHMTYTQTQLARVAAGGSRARLFRARAGRLWKAYLRVAAALASVVGTLLLRIQYFVVLPPFALLARRAAKREPAGFMAARRPSPLTSQY
;
A
#
# COMPACT_ATOMS: atom_id res chain seq x y z
N MET A 1 29.77 -4.52 12.38
CA MET A 1 28.89 -5.43 13.13
C MET A 1 27.64 -5.57 12.29
N ASP A 2 27.59 -6.60 11.44
CA ASP A 2 26.43 -6.88 10.61
C ASP A 2 25.30 -7.36 11.51
N GLU A 3 24.38 -6.47 11.85
CA GLU A 3 23.13 -6.84 12.49
C GLU A 3 22.32 -7.63 11.45
N VAL A 4 22.46 -8.96 11.45
CA VAL A 4 21.62 -9.83 10.60
C VAL A 4 20.17 -9.51 10.94
N VAL A 5 19.50 -8.84 10.02
CA VAL A 5 18.15 -8.31 10.24
C VAL A 5 17.17 -9.46 10.35
N GLY A 6 16.87 -9.85 11.59
CA GLY A 6 15.92 -10.90 11.90
C GLY A 6 14.47 -10.45 11.68
N PRO A 7 13.57 -11.35 11.28
CA PRO A 7 12.18 -11.02 11.03
C PRO A 7 11.45 -10.47 12.27
N SER A 8 10.58 -9.47 12.07
CA SER A 8 9.82 -8.87 13.17
C SER A 8 8.85 -9.89 13.81
N ALA A 9 8.39 -9.63 15.03
CA ALA A 9 7.44 -10.52 15.72
C ALA A 9 6.11 -10.63 14.95
N LEU A 10 5.65 -9.53 14.37
CA LEU A 10 4.43 -9.49 13.56
C LEU A 10 4.62 -10.30 12.27
N ASP A 11 5.73 -10.10 11.56
CA ASP A 11 6.00 -10.84 10.32
C ASP A 11 6.14 -12.35 10.62
N ARG A 12 6.74 -12.73 11.76
CA ARG A 12 6.78 -14.14 12.22
C ARG A 12 5.40 -14.71 12.47
N ALA A 13 4.49 -13.96 13.10
CA ALA A 13 3.11 -14.38 13.33
C ALA A 13 2.34 -14.58 12.00
N LEU A 14 2.65 -13.77 10.98
CA LEU A 14 2.05 -13.87 9.64
C LEU A 14 2.68 -14.94 8.73
N ARG A 15 3.69 -15.69 9.21
CA ARG A 15 4.37 -16.71 8.41
C ARG A 15 3.43 -17.76 7.77
N PRO A 16 2.38 -18.28 8.44
CA PRO A 16 1.44 -19.21 7.81
C PRO A 16 0.70 -18.57 6.62
N LEU A 17 0.29 -17.31 6.76
CA LEU A 17 -0.37 -16.54 5.72
C LEU A 17 0.56 -16.30 4.53
N HIS A 18 1.81 -15.90 4.80
CA HIS A 18 2.83 -15.80 3.77
C HIS A 18 3.04 -17.14 3.05
N ARG A 19 3.09 -18.26 3.78
CA ARG A 19 3.20 -19.60 3.18
C ARG A 19 2.05 -19.95 2.27
N TRP A 20 0.83 -19.55 2.63
CA TRP A 20 -0.33 -19.73 1.77
C TRP A 20 -0.25 -18.87 0.49
N VAL A 21 0.08 -17.58 0.63
CA VAL A 21 0.20 -16.65 -0.52
C VAL A 21 1.30 -17.11 -1.49
N TRP A 22 2.47 -17.49 -0.98
CA TRP A 22 3.65 -17.82 -1.79
C TRP A 22 3.63 -19.24 -2.39
N ARG A 23 2.74 -20.12 -1.91
CA ARG A 23 2.52 -21.46 -2.48
C ARG A 23 1.69 -21.44 -3.77
N ASP A 24 0.80 -20.47 -3.91
CA ASP A 24 0.00 -20.31 -5.13
C ASP A 24 0.85 -19.60 -6.20
N PRO A 25 1.12 -20.26 -7.35
CA PRO A 25 2.05 -19.73 -8.34
C PRO A 25 1.51 -18.48 -9.04
N HIS A 26 0.18 -18.33 -9.18
CA HIS A 26 -0.42 -17.12 -9.74
C HIS A 26 -0.31 -15.93 -8.78
N ARG A 27 -0.56 -16.15 -7.48
CA ARG A 27 -0.41 -15.10 -6.47
C ARG A 27 1.04 -14.69 -6.30
N ARG A 28 1.96 -15.66 -6.28
CA ARG A 28 3.40 -15.42 -6.26
C ARG A 28 3.83 -14.56 -7.44
N ALA A 29 3.44 -14.93 -8.66
CA ALA A 29 3.82 -14.19 -9.85
C ALA A 29 3.30 -12.74 -9.84
N ARG A 30 2.01 -12.53 -9.54
CA ARG A 30 1.43 -11.19 -9.39
C ARG A 30 2.12 -10.37 -8.29
N LYS A 31 2.48 -11.02 -7.19
CA LYS A 31 3.16 -10.36 -6.08
C LYS A 31 4.55 -9.87 -6.46
N LEU A 32 5.32 -10.67 -7.19
CA LEU A 32 6.62 -10.24 -7.72
C LEU A 32 6.47 -9.06 -8.68
N LEU A 33 5.49 -9.09 -9.58
CA LEU A 33 5.24 -7.96 -10.48
C LEU A 33 4.92 -6.66 -9.74
N ARG A 34 4.27 -6.74 -8.57
CA ARG A 34 4.04 -5.56 -7.75
C ARG A 34 5.28 -5.06 -7.02
N PHE A 35 6.14 -5.96 -6.53
CA PHE A 35 7.45 -5.52 -6.06
C PHE A 35 8.19 -4.80 -7.19
N ALA A 36 8.13 -5.32 -8.42
CA ALA A 36 8.72 -4.63 -9.56
C ALA A 36 8.15 -3.23 -9.84
N GLU A 37 6.90 -2.96 -9.50
CA GLU A 37 6.31 -1.62 -9.57
C GLU A 37 6.81 -0.75 -8.42
N THR A 38 6.74 -1.24 -7.18
CA THR A 38 7.15 -0.51 -5.97
C THR A 38 8.63 -0.10 -6.01
N GLU A 39 9.51 -1.00 -6.43
CA GLU A 39 10.96 -0.74 -6.54
C GLU A 39 11.24 0.25 -7.69
N ALA A 40 10.50 0.16 -8.80
CA ALA A 40 10.65 1.13 -9.89
C ALA A 40 10.17 2.53 -9.51
N ASP A 41 9.12 2.63 -8.71
CA ASP A 41 8.67 3.89 -8.09
C ASP A 41 9.73 4.41 -7.10
N GLY A 42 10.27 3.55 -6.25
CA GLY A 42 11.36 3.87 -5.33
C GLY A 42 12.59 4.46 -6.02
N GLY A 43 13.03 3.83 -7.11
CA GLY A 43 14.14 4.34 -7.92
C GLY A 43 13.87 5.71 -8.52
N ARG A 44 12.63 6.00 -8.94
CA ARG A 44 12.23 7.33 -9.43
C ARG A 44 12.29 8.38 -8.30
N ASP A 45 11.76 8.04 -7.14
CA ASP A 45 11.74 8.94 -5.99
C ASP A 45 13.17 9.25 -5.49
N LEU A 46 14.04 8.26 -5.45
CA LEU A 46 15.46 8.44 -5.10
C LEU A 46 16.21 9.27 -6.14
N SER A 47 15.92 9.06 -7.42
CA SER A 47 16.48 9.91 -8.50
C SER A 47 16.05 11.37 -8.32
N ARG A 48 14.78 11.59 -7.99
CA ARG A 48 14.26 12.93 -7.68
C ARG A 48 14.91 13.51 -6.42
N ALA A 49 15.15 12.70 -5.39
CA ALA A 49 15.82 13.16 -4.17
C ALA A 49 17.26 13.60 -4.44
N ALA A 50 17.95 12.91 -5.36
CA ALA A 50 19.28 13.27 -5.79
C ALA A 50 19.33 14.63 -6.51
N GLU A 51 18.29 14.98 -7.27
CA GLU A 51 18.15 16.30 -7.90
C GLU A 51 17.96 17.42 -6.87
N LEU A 52 17.15 17.16 -5.83
CA LEU A 52 16.75 18.19 -4.86
C LEU A 52 17.78 18.42 -3.74
N THR A 53 18.55 17.39 -3.36
CA THR A 53 19.53 17.55 -2.29
C THR A 53 20.67 18.48 -2.70
N ALA A 54 21.09 19.36 -1.79
CA ALA A 54 22.27 20.20 -1.98
C ALA A 54 23.57 19.49 -1.62
N ASP A 55 23.50 18.35 -0.92
CA ASP A 55 24.67 17.61 -0.46
C ASP A 55 25.19 16.66 -1.57
N PRO A 56 26.41 16.86 -2.10
CA PRO A 56 26.94 16.06 -3.20
C PRO A 56 27.16 14.59 -2.82
N LEU A 57 27.44 14.30 -1.54
CA LEU A 57 27.58 12.92 -1.07
C LEU A 57 26.22 12.23 -1.04
N LEU A 58 25.18 12.90 -0.54
CA LEU A 58 23.82 12.34 -0.55
C LEU A 58 23.32 12.13 -1.96
N ARG A 59 23.56 13.09 -2.87
CA ARG A 59 23.23 12.95 -4.30
C ARG A 59 23.80 11.67 -4.90
N ARG A 60 25.09 11.42 -4.69
CA ARG A 60 25.75 10.20 -5.17
C ARG A 60 25.13 8.93 -4.57
N LEU A 61 24.84 8.94 -3.26
CA LEU A 61 24.27 7.79 -2.57
C LEU A 61 22.83 7.51 -3.02
N TYR A 62 22.01 8.53 -3.22
CA TYR A 62 20.65 8.39 -3.73
C TYR A 62 20.63 7.89 -5.17
N LEU A 63 21.53 8.35 -6.05
CA LEU A 63 21.63 7.82 -7.42
C LEU A 63 22.03 6.35 -7.43
N ARG A 64 23.02 5.96 -6.62
CA ARG A 64 23.39 4.55 -6.50
C ARG A 64 22.23 3.70 -5.99
N HIS A 65 21.53 4.17 -4.95
CA HIS A 65 20.35 3.46 -4.44
C HIS A 65 19.26 3.36 -5.51
N ALA A 66 19.01 4.42 -6.28
CA ALA A 66 18.06 4.39 -7.40
C ALA A 66 18.43 3.34 -8.47
N GLU A 67 19.72 3.20 -8.80
CA GLU A 67 20.21 2.16 -9.71
C GLU A 67 19.96 0.75 -9.17
N ASP A 68 20.15 0.55 -7.87
CA ASP A 68 19.87 -0.72 -7.19
C ASP A 68 18.37 -1.05 -7.24
N GLU A 69 17.49 -0.10 -6.89
CA GLU A 69 16.02 -0.25 -6.95
C GLU A 69 15.53 -0.60 -8.38
N LEU A 70 16.08 0.04 -9.41
CA LEU A 70 15.74 -0.26 -10.79
C LEU A 70 16.19 -1.68 -11.20
N ARG A 71 17.35 -2.13 -10.69
CA ARG A 71 17.82 -3.51 -10.87
C ARG A 71 16.90 -4.49 -10.15
N HIS A 72 16.52 -4.23 -8.91
CA HIS A 72 15.56 -5.05 -8.14
C HIS A 72 14.23 -5.15 -8.86
N ALA A 73 13.72 -4.03 -9.37
CA ALA A 73 12.52 -4.00 -10.18
C ALA A 73 12.61 -4.90 -11.41
N ALA A 74 13.75 -4.92 -12.10
CA ALA A 74 13.98 -5.79 -13.24
C ALA A 74 13.98 -7.28 -12.84
N LEU A 75 14.68 -7.66 -11.76
CA LEU A 75 14.73 -9.03 -11.25
C LEU A 75 13.32 -9.56 -10.90
N PHE A 76 12.54 -8.76 -10.17
CA PHE A 76 11.18 -9.11 -9.81
C PHE A 76 10.26 -9.23 -11.04
N ARG A 77 10.40 -8.30 -12.01
CA ARG A 77 9.59 -8.31 -13.24
C ARG A 77 9.89 -9.53 -14.09
N GLU A 78 11.16 -9.87 -14.24
CA GLU A 78 11.60 -11.03 -15.00
C GLU A 78 11.06 -12.31 -14.38
N ARG A 79 11.27 -12.52 -13.07
CA ARG A 79 10.79 -13.74 -12.40
C ARG A 79 9.27 -13.84 -12.38
N GLY A 80 8.58 -12.74 -12.09
CA GLY A 80 7.11 -12.68 -12.14
C GLY A 80 6.56 -13.00 -13.52
N GLY A 81 7.17 -12.45 -14.57
CA GLY A 81 6.81 -12.72 -15.96
C GLY A 81 7.09 -14.16 -16.38
N ALA A 82 8.23 -14.72 -15.97
CA ALA A 82 8.58 -16.11 -16.24
C ALA A 82 7.56 -17.09 -15.63
N LEU A 83 7.15 -16.85 -14.39
CA LEU A 83 6.10 -17.65 -13.74
C LEU A 83 4.77 -17.55 -14.48
N LEU A 84 4.33 -16.36 -14.89
CA LEU A 84 3.07 -16.20 -15.61
C LEU A 84 3.06 -16.89 -16.98
N ARG A 85 4.17 -16.85 -17.72
CA ARG A 85 4.28 -17.53 -19.03
C ARG A 85 4.13 -19.05 -18.93
N GLY A 86 4.58 -19.64 -17.81
CA GLY A 86 4.48 -21.08 -17.57
C GLY A 86 3.14 -21.55 -16.99
N LEU A 87 2.23 -20.64 -16.66
CA LEU A 87 0.97 -20.97 -16.01
C LEU A 87 -0.21 -20.94 -17.00
N PRO A 88 -1.19 -21.86 -16.86
CA PRO A 88 -2.44 -21.76 -17.59
C PRO A 88 -3.17 -20.46 -17.24
N ARG A 89 -3.93 -19.92 -18.19
CA ARG A 89 -4.65 -18.65 -17.98
C ARG A 89 -5.61 -18.78 -16.81
N ALA A 90 -5.35 -18.07 -15.72
CA ALA A 90 -6.24 -18.06 -14.56
C ALA A 90 -7.55 -17.31 -14.89
N PRO A 91 -8.70 -17.80 -14.39
CA PRO A 91 -9.90 -16.97 -14.33
C PRO A 91 -9.64 -15.73 -13.45
N ALA A 92 -10.40 -14.66 -13.65
CA ALA A 92 -10.32 -13.43 -12.85
C ALA A 92 -10.65 -13.75 -11.38
N GLY A 93 -9.63 -14.14 -10.62
CA GLY A 93 -9.74 -14.59 -9.24
C GLY A 93 -9.43 -13.47 -8.26
N PHE A 94 -10.11 -13.53 -7.12
CA PHE A 94 -9.98 -12.63 -5.97
C PHE A 94 -8.51 -12.28 -5.67
N GLU A 95 -8.16 -11.01 -5.90
CA GLU A 95 -6.88 -10.46 -5.51
C GLU A 95 -6.85 -10.27 -3.99
N ALA A 96 -6.18 -11.19 -3.29
CA ALA A 96 -5.96 -11.13 -1.85
C ALA A 96 -4.96 -10.01 -1.42
N ASN A 97 -5.09 -8.82 -2.02
CA ASN A 97 -4.24 -7.65 -1.81
C ASN A 97 -4.35 -7.09 -0.40
N TRP A 98 -5.46 -7.40 0.26
CA TRP A 98 -5.74 -6.99 1.62
C TRP A 98 -4.89 -7.72 2.67
N LEU A 99 -4.46 -8.95 2.36
CA LEU A 99 -3.92 -9.87 3.36
C LEU A 99 -2.41 -9.70 3.59
N THR A 100 -1.73 -8.81 2.85
CA THR A 100 -0.37 -8.38 3.20
C THR A 100 -0.27 -6.86 3.39
N PRO A 101 -0.81 -6.31 4.51
CA PRO A 101 -0.59 -4.93 4.89
C PRO A 101 0.92 -4.63 5.04
N GLY A 102 1.37 -3.50 4.50
CA GLY A 102 2.73 -2.97 4.71
C GLY A 102 3.74 -3.17 3.58
N GLU A 103 3.34 -3.68 2.41
CA GLU A 103 4.25 -3.86 1.24
C GLU A 103 4.40 -2.59 0.40
N ARG A 104 3.65 -1.52 0.72
CA ARG A 104 3.68 -0.22 0.05
C ARG A 104 4.63 0.73 0.80
N GLY A 105 5.89 0.32 0.93
CA GLY A 105 6.90 1.04 1.71
C GLY A 105 7.20 2.44 1.17
N LEU A 106 7.05 2.64 -0.14
CA LEU A 106 7.50 3.83 -0.87
C LEU A 106 6.36 4.68 -1.48
N ASP A 107 5.12 4.17 -1.59
CA ASP A 107 3.92 4.89 -2.11
C ASP A 107 3.62 6.25 -1.44
N ASP A 108 4.26 6.53 -0.31
CA ASP A 108 4.02 7.70 0.53
C ASP A 108 5.24 8.63 0.61
N LEU A 109 6.29 8.36 -0.16
CA LEU A 109 7.51 9.17 -0.19
C LEU A 109 7.24 10.47 -0.94
N ARG A 110 7.04 11.55 -0.19
CA ARG A 110 6.96 12.90 -0.76
C ARG A 110 8.35 13.50 -0.79
N VAL A 111 9.02 13.31 -1.91
CA VAL A 111 10.38 13.84 -2.11
C VAL A 111 10.35 15.38 -2.16
N ASP A 112 9.30 15.95 -2.74
CA ASP A 112 9.13 17.40 -2.81
C ASP A 112 8.80 18.01 -1.44
N GLY A 113 9.72 18.83 -0.92
CA GLY A 113 9.53 19.60 0.31
C GLY A 113 9.99 18.91 1.60
N GLU A 114 10.44 17.65 1.55
CA GLU A 114 11.05 16.98 2.69
C GLU A 114 12.53 17.37 2.85
N ARG A 115 12.99 17.48 4.09
CA ARG A 115 14.41 17.70 4.39
C ARG A 115 15.16 16.38 4.30
N ASP A 116 16.42 16.40 3.89
CA ASP A 116 17.28 15.20 3.73
C ASP A 116 17.26 14.28 4.97
N GLU A 117 17.29 14.86 6.16
CA GLU A 117 17.17 14.18 7.45
C GLU A 117 15.85 13.40 7.65
N SER A 118 14.72 13.91 7.16
CA SER A 118 13.42 13.22 7.22
C SER A 118 13.38 12.08 6.20
N LEU A 119 13.89 12.35 5.00
CA LEU A 119 14.00 11.37 3.93
C LEU A 119 14.88 10.18 4.34
N LEU A 120 16.07 10.44 4.87
CA LEU A 120 16.98 9.39 5.34
C LEU A 120 16.39 8.55 6.48
N ALA A 121 15.65 9.19 7.40
CA ALA A 121 14.94 8.48 8.46
C ALA A 121 13.81 7.60 7.91
N PHE A 122 13.14 8.05 6.86
CA PHE A 122 12.14 7.26 6.16
C PHE A 122 12.78 6.08 5.44
N LEU A 123 13.79 6.31 4.59
CA LEU A 123 14.50 5.26 3.84
C LEU A 123 15.06 4.19 4.78
N HIS A 124 15.74 4.59 5.86
CA HIS A 124 16.27 3.62 6.83
C HIS A 124 15.18 2.70 7.42
N LEU A 125 13.99 3.24 7.67
CA LEU A 125 12.88 2.46 8.20
C LEU A 125 12.19 1.62 7.12
N SER A 126 12.18 2.02 5.84
CA SER A 126 11.59 1.22 4.76
C SER A 126 12.48 0.02 4.51
N GLU A 127 13.78 0.24 4.33
CA GLU A 127 14.77 -0.81 4.04
C GLU A 127 14.81 -1.82 5.17
N LYS A 128 14.81 -1.34 6.43
CA LYS A 128 14.72 -2.26 7.58
C LYS A 128 13.45 -3.11 7.55
N ALA A 129 12.31 -2.54 7.17
CA ALA A 129 11.06 -3.30 7.11
C ALA A 129 11.02 -4.27 5.92
N ALA A 130 11.54 -3.85 4.76
CA ALA A 130 11.68 -4.67 3.56
C ALA A 130 12.59 -5.86 3.83
N ALA A 131 13.81 -5.62 4.34
CA ALA A 131 14.77 -6.65 4.70
C ALA A 131 14.20 -7.68 5.70
N GLN A 132 13.50 -7.23 6.76
CA GLN A 132 12.85 -8.12 7.72
C GLN A 132 11.81 -9.05 7.06
N ARG A 133 11.06 -8.51 6.10
CA ARG A 133 9.99 -9.21 5.40
C ARG A 133 10.54 -10.17 4.36
N PHE A 134 11.52 -9.75 3.56
CA PHE A 134 12.21 -10.58 2.59
C PHE A 134 12.95 -11.75 3.25
N ALA A 135 13.49 -11.57 4.46
CA ALA A 135 14.05 -12.66 5.25
C ALA A 135 13.03 -13.78 5.55
N ILE A 136 11.75 -13.45 5.72
CA ILE A 136 10.68 -14.47 5.85
C ILE A 136 10.37 -15.11 4.50
N TYR A 137 10.32 -14.32 3.43
CA TYR A 137 10.02 -14.85 2.10
C TYR A 137 11.04 -15.87 1.67
N ARG A 138 12.33 -15.63 1.94
CA ARG A 138 13.38 -16.62 1.75
C ARG A 138 13.07 -17.97 2.43
N GLN A 139 12.56 -17.93 3.67
CA GLN A 139 12.21 -19.15 4.41
C GLN A 139 10.97 -19.85 3.82
N VAL A 140 9.99 -19.06 3.37
CA VAL A 140 8.73 -19.58 2.83
C VAL A 140 8.89 -20.13 1.40
N LEU A 141 9.82 -19.55 0.64
CA LEU A 141 10.19 -19.92 -0.73
C LEU A 141 11.19 -21.07 -0.79
N ALA A 142 11.40 -21.83 0.29
CA ALA A 142 12.28 -23.01 0.26
C ALA A 142 11.89 -24.06 -0.81
N HIS A 143 10.66 -24.01 -1.31
CA HIS A 143 10.14 -24.88 -2.37
C HIS A 143 10.30 -24.32 -3.79
N ASP A 144 10.81 -23.09 -3.94
CA ASP A 144 11.02 -22.40 -5.22
C ASP A 144 12.39 -21.68 -5.17
N PRO A 145 13.49 -22.40 -5.49
CA PRO A 145 14.85 -21.88 -5.34
C PRO A 145 15.13 -20.68 -6.24
N ASP A 146 14.57 -20.63 -7.45
CA ASP A 146 14.78 -19.50 -8.36
C ASP A 146 14.16 -18.21 -7.81
N THR A 147 12.92 -18.26 -7.30
CA THR A 147 12.30 -17.07 -6.70
C THR A 147 13.02 -16.69 -5.42
N ARG A 148 13.51 -17.69 -4.66
CA ARG A 148 14.31 -17.43 -3.47
C ARG A 148 15.61 -16.70 -3.81
N ALA A 149 16.29 -17.06 -4.89
CA ALA A 149 17.53 -16.43 -5.33
C ALA A 149 17.34 -14.93 -5.59
N VAL A 150 16.22 -14.54 -6.21
CA VAL A 150 15.88 -13.11 -6.41
C VAL A 150 15.85 -12.35 -5.08
N PHE A 151 15.26 -12.92 -4.02
CA PHE A 151 15.24 -12.29 -2.70
C PHE A 151 16.62 -12.30 -2.01
N ASP A 152 17.45 -13.31 -2.27
CA ASP A 152 18.81 -13.37 -1.75
C ASP A 152 19.68 -12.26 -2.37
N ASP A 153 19.54 -11.99 -3.67
CA ASP A 153 20.23 -10.90 -4.37
C ASP A 153 19.79 -9.52 -3.84
N VAL A 154 18.48 -9.28 -3.74
CA VAL A 154 17.93 -8.01 -3.23
C VAL A 154 18.39 -7.76 -1.80
N LEU A 155 18.31 -8.77 -0.91
CA LEU A 155 18.73 -8.64 0.49
C LEU A 155 20.21 -8.27 0.68
N HIS A 156 21.07 -8.56 -0.30
CA HIS A 156 22.46 -8.16 -0.25
C HIS A 156 22.61 -6.63 -0.30
N ASP A 157 21.84 -5.98 -1.18
CA ASP A 157 21.89 -4.54 -1.38
C ASP A 157 21.23 -3.78 -0.23
N GLU A 158 20.15 -4.32 0.32
CA GLU A 158 19.42 -3.77 1.47
C GLU A 158 20.32 -3.50 2.69
N ALA A 159 21.33 -4.36 2.92
CA ALA A 159 22.28 -4.17 4.00
C ALA A 159 23.11 -2.88 3.83
N PHE A 160 23.52 -2.59 2.58
CA PHE A 160 24.18 -1.33 2.26
C PHE A 160 23.22 -0.16 2.42
N HIS A 161 21.98 -0.28 1.92
CA HIS A 161 20.96 0.77 2.01
C HIS A 161 20.66 1.16 3.46
N MET A 162 20.44 0.18 4.34
CA MET A 162 20.26 0.41 5.76
C MET A 162 21.47 1.08 6.41
N THR A 163 22.68 0.63 6.08
CA THR A 163 23.93 1.13 6.68
C THR A 163 24.18 2.59 6.30
N TYR A 164 24.08 2.91 5.00
CA TYR A 164 24.34 4.27 4.55
C TYR A 164 23.25 5.21 5.06
N THR A 165 21.97 4.83 5.00
CA THR A 165 20.87 5.71 5.46
C THR A 165 21.01 6.05 6.94
N GLN A 166 21.41 5.09 7.78
CA GLN A 166 21.68 5.33 9.19
C GLN A 166 22.88 6.25 9.41
N THR A 167 23.99 5.97 8.72
CA THR A 167 25.24 6.73 8.86
C THR A 167 25.05 8.18 8.41
N GLN A 168 24.37 8.37 7.28
CA GLN A 168 24.08 9.69 6.74
C GLN A 168 23.07 10.44 7.60
N LEU A 169 22.04 9.76 8.13
CA LEU A 169 21.09 10.38 9.07
C LEU A 169 21.82 10.91 10.31
N ALA A 170 22.77 10.15 10.86
CA ALA A 170 23.58 10.60 11.99
C ALA A 170 24.47 11.80 11.63
N ARG A 171 24.97 11.89 10.40
CA ARG A 171 25.77 13.02 9.91
C ARG A 171 24.94 14.30 9.76
N VAL A 172 23.74 14.21 9.20
CA VAL A 172 22.94 15.42 8.88
C VAL A 172 22.03 15.89 10.01
N ALA A 173 21.65 15.01 10.94
CA ALA A 173 20.72 15.36 12.01
C ALA A 173 21.43 16.06 13.19
N ALA A 174 21.53 17.39 13.14
CA ALA A 174 22.13 18.23 14.18
C ALA A 174 21.49 18.12 15.59
N GLY A 175 20.31 17.49 15.72
CA GLY A 175 19.56 17.33 16.97
C GLY A 175 19.32 15.87 17.41
N GLY A 176 20.05 14.90 16.82
CA GLY A 176 20.00 13.49 17.20
C GLY A 176 19.06 12.63 16.33
N SER A 177 19.64 11.61 15.70
CA SER A 177 18.97 10.67 14.79
C SER A 177 17.77 9.93 15.42
N ARG A 178 17.80 9.69 16.73
CA ARG A 178 16.77 8.93 17.47
C ARG A 178 15.39 9.62 17.47
N ALA A 179 15.33 10.93 17.69
CA ALA A 179 14.06 11.65 17.73
C ALA A 179 13.38 11.68 16.35
N ARG A 180 14.19 11.77 15.28
CA ARG A 180 13.71 11.74 13.88
C ARG A 180 13.19 10.37 13.51
N LEU A 181 13.92 9.30 13.85
CA LEU A 181 13.44 7.93 13.65
C LEU A 181 12.15 7.67 14.43
N PHE A 182 12.01 8.21 15.64
CA PHE A 182 10.76 8.11 16.41
C PHE A 182 9.61 8.84 15.73
N ARG A 183 9.81 10.07 15.26
CA ARG A 183 8.78 10.83 14.53
C ARG A 183 8.36 10.12 13.24
N ALA A 184 9.33 9.61 12.48
CA ALA A 184 9.06 8.84 11.26
C ALA A 184 8.27 7.54 11.56
N ARG A 185 8.62 6.82 12.65
CA ARG A 185 7.85 5.67 13.13
C ARG A 185 6.43 6.04 13.54
N ALA A 186 6.27 7.10 14.32
CA ALA A 186 4.96 7.59 14.75
C ALA A 186 4.07 7.97 13.56
N GLY A 187 4.65 8.65 12.56
CA GLY A 187 3.97 8.95 11.29
C GLY A 187 3.51 7.70 10.56
N ARG A 188 4.36 6.66 10.45
CA ARG A 188 3.96 5.39 9.83
C ARG A 188 2.84 4.68 10.59
N LEU A 189 2.92 4.65 11.91
CA LEU A 189 1.89 4.04 12.76
C LEU A 189 0.55 4.78 12.63
N TRP A 190 0.59 6.11 12.60
CA TRP A 190 -0.59 6.94 12.37
C TRP A 190 -1.22 6.68 10.99
N LYS A 191 -0.42 6.62 9.93
CA LYS A 191 -0.90 6.29 8.58
C LYS A 191 -1.42 4.85 8.47
N ALA A 192 -0.78 3.90 9.14
CA ALA A 192 -1.27 2.52 9.22
C ALA A 192 -2.63 2.47 9.89
N TYR A 193 -2.80 3.19 11.00
CA TYR A 193 -4.09 3.37 11.66
C TYR A 193 -5.15 3.98 10.73
N LEU A 194 -4.84 5.08 10.03
CA LEU A 194 -5.76 5.72 9.09
C LEU A 194 -6.17 4.77 7.95
N ARG A 195 -5.24 3.94 7.45
CA ARG A 195 -5.55 2.94 6.43
C ARG A 195 -6.51 1.88 6.95
N VAL A 196 -6.30 1.36 8.16
CA VAL A 196 -7.20 0.41 8.82
C VAL A 196 -8.57 1.05 9.11
N ALA A 197 -8.60 2.33 9.47
CA ALA A 197 -9.84 3.06 9.67
C ALA A 197 -10.63 3.26 8.36
N ALA A 198 -9.97 3.69 7.28
CA ALA A 198 -10.61 3.86 5.97
C ALA A 198 -11.12 2.53 5.38
N ALA A 199 -10.32 1.48 5.55
CA ALA A 199 -10.66 0.09 5.30
C ALA A 199 -11.97 -0.33 5.98
N LEU A 200 -12.04 -0.15 7.30
CA LEU A 200 -13.21 -0.50 8.09
C LEU A 200 -14.42 0.35 7.67
N ALA A 201 -14.22 1.66 7.47
CA ALA A 201 -15.25 2.57 7.00
C ALA A 201 -15.83 2.15 5.65
N SER A 202 -14.99 1.67 4.72
CA SER A 202 -15.45 1.15 3.43
C SER A 202 -16.33 -0.10 3.57
N VAL A 203 -15.94 -1.03 4.45
CA VAL A 203 -16.75 -2.24 4.75
C VAL A 203 -18.09 -1.86 5.37
N VAL A 204 -18.08 -1.01 6.40
CA VAL A 204 -19.30 -0.55 7.07
C VAL A 204 -20.18 0.23 6.11
N GLY A 205 -19.61 1.13 5.31
CA GLY A 205 -20.34 1.90 4.30
C GLY A 205 -20.99 1.01 3.25
N THR A 206 -20.27 0.00 2.75
CA THR A 206 -20.82 -0.98 1.80
C THR A 206 -21.97 -1.79 2.41
N LEU A 207 -21.84 -2.18 3.67
CA LEU A 207 -22.89 -2.91 4.40
C LEU A 207 -24.14 -2.03 4.59
N LEU A 208 -23.97 -0.78 5.03
CA LEU A 208 -25.06 0.17 5.21
C LEU A 208 -25.78 0.45 3.90
N LEU A 209 -25.03 0.70 2.81
CA LEU A 209 -25.61 0.90 1.48
C LEU A 209 -26.39 -0.34 1.02
N ARG A 210 -25.88 -1.55 1.26
CA ARG A 210 -26.61 -2.79 0.95
C ARG A 210 -27.92 -2.88 1.74
N ILE A 211 -27.89 -2.60 3.04
CA ILE A 211 -29.11 -2.62 3.86
C ILE A 211 -30.12 -1.57 3.34
N GLN A 212 -29.64 -0.35 3.05
CA GLN A 212 -30.50 0.71 2.55
C GLN A 212 -31.14 0.34 1.21
N TYR A 213 -30.37 -0.18 0.25
CA TYR A 213 -30.86 -0.52 -1.08
C TYR A 213 -31.73 -1.77 -1.14
N PHE A 214 -31.40 -2.82 -0.37
CA PHE A 214 -32.05 -4.12 -0.49
C PHE A 214 -33.06 -4.42 0.62
N VAL A 215 -33.04 -3.67 1.73
CA VAL A 215 -33.97 -3.90 2.85
C VAL A 215 -34.87 -2.68 3.07
N VAL A 216 -34.32 -1.47 3.05
CA VAL A 216 -35.10 -0.25 3.35
C VAL A 216 -35.85 0.26 2.12
N LEU A 217 -35.19 0.43 0.98
CA LEU A 217 -35.81 0.97 -0.24
C LEU A 217 -36.98 0.15 -0.80
N PRO A 218 -36.95 -1.21 -0.82
CA PRO A 218 -38.02 -2.01 -1.39
C PRO A 218 -39.41 -1.80 -0.75
N PRO A 219 -39.58 -1.79 0.59
CA PRO A 219 -40.89 -1.52 1.18
C PRO A 219 -41.42 -0.11 0.85
N PHE A 220 -40.56 0.92 0.84
CA PHE A 220 -40.98 2.26 0.41
C PHE A 220 -41.38 2.29 -1.07
N ALA A 221 -40.64 1.62 -1.95
CA ALA A 221 -40.98 1.51 -3.36
C ALA A 221 -42.32 0.79 -3.58
N LEU A 222 -42.60 -0.27 -2.80
CA LEU A 222 -43.88 -0.98 -2.84
C LEU A 222 -45.04 -0.11 -2.34
N LEU A 223 -44.84 0.64 -1.25
CA LEU A 223 -45.84 1.57 -0.71
C LEU A 223 -46.11 2.73 -1.69
N ALA A 224 -45.06 3.34 -2.25
CA ALA A 224 -45.18 4.40 -3.25
C ALA A 224 -45.91 3.91 -4.51
N ARG A 225 -45.57 2.72 -5.01
CA ARG A 225 -46.25 2.12 -6.17
C ARG A 225 -47.72 1.78 -5.88
N ARG A 226 -48.06 1.42 -4.64
CA ARG A 226 -49.46 1.23 -4.21
C ARG A 226 -50.21 2.56 -4.09
N ALA A 227 -49.56 3.61 -3.58
CA ALA A 227 -50.12 4.95 -3.49
C ALA A 227 -50.35 5.56 -4.87
N ALA A 228 -49.39 5.48 -5.78
CA ALA A 228 -49.49 5.97 -7.15
C ALA A 228 -50.62 5.31 -7.95
N LYS A 229 -50.95 4.04 -7.66
CA LYS A 229 -52.13 3.37 -8.25
C LYS A 229 -53.47 3.91 -7.73
N ARG A 230 -53.47 4.57 -6.57
CA ARG A 230 -54.65 5.20 -5.95
C ARG A 230 -54.79 6.67 -6.33
N GLU A 231 -53.75 7.26 -6.92
CA GLU A 231 -53.83 8.61 -7.46
C GLU A 231 -54.59 8.58 -8.81
N PRO A 232 -55.56 9.49 -9.00
CA PRO A 232 -56.26 9.59 -10.27
C PRO A 232 -55.30 10.05 -11.36
N ALA A 233 -55.32 9.36 -12.51
CA ALA A 233 -54.46 9.72 -13.63
C ALA A 233 -54.94 11.03 -14.30
N GLY A 234 -54.11 12.08 -14.28
CA GLY A 234 -54.34 13.33 -15.00
C GLY A 234 -53.92 14.59 -14.23
N PHE A 235 -53.94 15.75 -14.91
CA PHE A 235 -53.77 17.04 -14.26
C PHE A 235 -55.01 17.35 -13.41
N MET A 236 -54.84 17.47 -12.09
CA MET A 236 -55.92 17.95 -11.24
C MET A 236 -56.23 19.41 -11.57
N ALA A 237 -57.51 19.73 -11.77
CA ALA A 237 -57.94 21.11 -11.95
C ALA A 237 -57.53 21.95 -10.73
N ALA A 238 -56.95 23.12 -10.98
CA ALA A 238 -56.54 24.05 -9.94
C ALA A 238 -57.71 24.28 -8.96
N ARG A 239 -57.42 24.10 -7.66
CA ARG A 239 -58.41 24.23 -6.59
C ARG A 239 -59.06 25.62 -6.72
N ARG A 240 -60.38 25.67 -6.93
CA ARG A 240 -61.11 26.95 -7.01
C ARG A 240 -60.79 27.78 -5.77
N PRO A 241 -60.39 29.06 -5.90
CA PRO A 241 -60.13 29.90 -4.76
C PRO A 241 -61.40 29.99 -3.90
N SER A 242 -61.28 29.69 -2.61
CA SER A 242 -62.38 29.90 -1.67
C SER A 242 -62.75 31.38 -1.67
N PRO A 243 -64.04 31.74 -1.80
CA PRO A 243 -64.45 33.13 -1.69
C PRO A 243 -64.13 33.62 -0.27
N LEU A 244 -63.34 34.70 -0.18
CA LEU A 244 -63.17 35.44 1.06
C LEU A 244 -64.53 36.07 1.39
N THR A 245 -65.21 35.51 2.39
CA THR A 245 -66.40 36.13 2.97
C THR A 245 -66.00 37.45 3.62
N SER A 246 -66.35 38.56 2.98
CA SER A 246 -66.27 39.91 3.55
C SER A 246 -67.17 39.97 4.78
N GLN A 247 -66.59 40.24 5.95
CA GLN A 247 -67.32 40.60 7.17
C GLN A 247 -67.36 42.12 7.30
N TYR A 248 -68.13 42.79 6.43
CA TYR A 248 -68.54 44.20 6.56
C TYR A 248 -69.86 44.40 5.84
#